data_AF-A0A6G6KE45-F1
#
_entry.id   AF-A0A6G6KE45-F1
#
_cell.length_a   1.000
_cell.length_b   1.000
_cell.length_c   1.000
_cell.angle_alpha   90.00
_cell.angle_beta   90.00
_cell.angle_gamma   90.00
#
_symmetry.space_group_name_H-M   'P 1'
#
loop_
_entity.id
_entity.type
_entity.pdbx_description
1 polymer ?
#
loop_
_entity_poly.entity_id
_entity_poly.type
_entity_poly.pdbx_seq_one_letter_code
_entity_poly.pdbx_strand_id
1 'polypeptide(L)'
;MTGRISHWLWVTTPEFYAGPDGTDSLDLDPASGVDSDAWWTCHRDTKQGDLALLWRTSPRRDIAYLMQAKSDAYPIAAQPEARKRGWSFGCEYIIRAKFERPLTLAELRAEPYLEEWSALRGNLQRSVFAIPDAHWIRLVRMIEKKNPGAAKKFETAESRRMPRRVLREEQIENHLAEDLSPFIRHGHHLELRGRQTVCSGNGGRIDLLCYDKRSQRFVIVELKNVRASRNTFGQISSYVGWVAKNMKARKRPVGIVVAQGADPAFQDAESTTRGIQFIDLKDLGFKQGSRMAP
;
A
#
# COMPACT_ATOMS: atom_id res chain seq x y z
N MET A 1 18.80 8.54 6.69
CA MET A 1 18.23 9.89 6.47
C MET A 1 16.72 9.72 6.37
N THR A 2 15.97 10.13 7.38
CA THR A 2 14.51 10.01 7.45
C THR A 2 13.86 11.07 6.55
N GLY A 3 13.22 10.64 5.45
CA GLY A 3 12.51 11.55 4.55
C GLY A 3 11.27 12.17 5.23
N ARG A 4 11.10 13.48 5.07
CA ARG A 4 9.95 14.25 5.59
C ARG A 4 8.63 13.73 5.00
N ILE A 5 7.54 13.75 5.78
CA ILE A 5 6.17 13.49 5.26
C ILE A 5 5.81 14.60 4.30
N SER A 6 5.53 14.24 3.06
CA SER A 6 4.93 15.18 2.11
C SER A 6 3.42 15.09 2.23
N HIS A 7 2.79 16.25 2.06
CA HIS A 7 1.35 16.41 2.16
C HIS A 7 0.79 16.75 0.79
N TRP A 8 -0.29 16.08 0.41
CA TRP A 8 -0.89 16.20 -0.92
C TRP A 8 -2.37 16.55 -0.83
N LEU A 9 -2.87 17.26 -1.82
CA LEU A 9 -4.30 17.35 -2.10
C LEU A 9 -4.58 16.52 -3.35
N TRP A 10 -5.34 15.45 -3.21
CA TRP A 10 -5.82 14.65 -4.33
C TRP A 10 -7.21 15.12 -4.73
N VAL A 11 -7.43 15.26 -6.04
CA VAL A 11 -8.68 15.80 -6.60
C VAL A 11 -9.46 14.69 -7.27
N THR A 12 -10.76 14.61 -7.00
CA THR A 12 -11.61 13.53 -7.50
C THR A 12 -12.97 14.01 -8.00
N THR A 13 -13.44 13.36 -9.06
CA THR A 13 -14.72 13.62 -9.73
C THR A 13 -15.82 12.69 -9.19
N PRO A 14 -17.12 13.05 -9.37
CA PRO A 14 -18.25 12.30 -8.79
C PRO A 14 -18.25 10.82 -9.10
N GLU A 15 -17.77 10.43 -10.27
CA GLU A 15 -17.67 9.04 -10.71
C GLU A 15 -16.81 8.14 -9.78
N PHE A 16 -15.93 8.72 -8.96
CA PHE A 16 -15.05 7.98 -8.05
C PHE A 16 -15.41 8.12 -6.58
N TYR A 17 -16.23 9.11 -6.21
CA TYR A 17 -16.60 9.33 -4.80
C TYR A 17 -18.08 9.13 -4.51
N ALA A 18 -18.94 9.08 -5.53
CA ALA A 18 -20.38 8.90 -5.37
C ALA A 18 -20.82 7.49 -5.79
N GLY A 19 -21.66 6.87 -4.96
CA GLY A 19 -22.38 5.64 -5.30
C GLY A 19 -23.54 5.89 -6.27
N PRO A 20 -24.20 4.83 -6.77
CA PRO A 20 -25.30 4.92 -7.73
C PRO A 20 -26.48 5.79 -7.29
N ASP A 21 -26.68 5.92 -5.97
CA ASP A 21 -27.74 6.69 -5.31
C ASP A 21 -27.27 8.08 -4.82
N GLY A 22 -26.04 8.49 -5.15
CA GLY A 22 -25.45 9.75 -4.71
C GLY A 22 -24.90 9.75 -3.29
N THR A 23 -24.94 8.61 -2.59
CA THR A 23 -24.21 8.40 -1.33
C THR A 23 -22.70 8.38 -1.58
N ASP A 24 -21.90 8.40 -0.52
CA ASP A 24 -20.45 8.26 -0.70
C ASP A 24 -20.10 6.82 -1.08
N SER A 25 -19.15 6.65 -2.00
CA SER A 25 -18.70 5.33 -2.45
C SER A 25 -18.23 4.47 -1.27
N LEU A 26 -18.62 3.19 -1.27
CA LEU A 26 -18.17 2.19 -0.30
C LEU A 26 -16.65 2.00 -0.34
N ASP A 27 -16.01 2.25 -1.49
CA ASP A 27 -14.55 2.19 -1.65
C ASP A 27 -13.83 3.28 -0.83
N LEU A 28 -14.55 4.33 -0.43
CA LEU A 28 -14.04 5.40 0.42
C LEU A 28 -14.46 5.23 1.89
N ASP A 29 -15.14 4.14 2.26
CA ASP A 29 -15.50 3.90 3.66
C ASP A 29 -14.29 3.39 4.45
N PRO A 30 -13.77 4.16 5.44
CA PRO A 30 -12.67 3.73 6.30
C PRO A 30 -12.99 2.48 7.14
N ALA A 31 -14.26 2.14 7.35
CA ALA A 31 -14.70 0.98 8.12
C ALA A 31 -14.82 -0.30 7.27
N SER A 32 -14.78 -0.20 5.94
CA SER A 32 -14.92 -1.34 5.04
C SER A 32 -13.84 -2.41 5.28
N GLY A 33 -12.67 -2.03 5.81
CA GLY A 33 -11.57 -2.96 6.10
C GLY A 33 -10.97 -3.62 4.86
N VAL A 34 -11.43 -3.22 3.67
CA VAL A 34 -10.92 -3.70 2.39
C VAL A 34 -9.65 -2.91 2.08
N ASP A 35 -8.51 -3.58 2.14
CA ASP A 35 -7.30 -3.08 1.49
C ASP A 35 -7.62 -3.00 0.00
N SER A 36 -7.84 -1.79 -0.50
CA SER A 36 -8.12 -1.58 -1.91
C SER A 36 -6.85 -1.91 -2.70
N ASP A 37 -6.88 -2.95 -3.54
CA ASP A 37 -5.86 -3.18 -4.58
C ASP A 37 -5.95 -2.11 -5.70
N ALA A 38 -6.83 -1.11 -5.55
CA ALA A 38 -6.93 0.02 -6.45
C ALA A 38 -5.84 1.06 -6.17
N TRP A 39 -5.64 1.90 -7.17
CA TRP A 39 -4.69 2.99 -7.11
C TRP A 39 -5.39 4.33 -7.25
N TRP A 40 -4.81 5.37 -6.64
CA TRP A 40 -5.26 6.75 -6.80
C TRP A 40 -4.25 7.52 -7.64
N THR A 41 -4.72 8.42 -8.51
CA THR A 41 -3.85 9.31 -9.27
C THR A 41 -3.08 10.21 -8.31
N CYS A 42 -1.75 10.20 -8.38
CA CYS A 42 -0.88 10.91 -7.44
C CYS A 42 0.25 11.67 -8.13
N HIS A 43 1.06 12.38 -7.35
CA HIS A 43 2.26 13.03 -7.86
C HIS A 43 3.39 12.01 -8.00
N ARG A 44 4.26 12.18 -9.01
CA ARG A 44 5.42 11.28 -9.21
C ARG A 44 6.37 11.20 -8.01
N ASP A 45 6.35 12.21 -7.14
CA ASP A 45 7.19 12.28 -5.94
C ASP A 45 6.48 11.78 -4.68
N THR A 46 5.23 11.31 -4.79
CA THR A 46 4.52 10.70 -3.66
C THR A 46 5.30 9.47 -3.18
N LYS A 47 5.56 9.43 -1.87
CA LYS A 47 6.26 8.34 -1.18
C LYS A 47 5.33 7.61 -0.24
N GLN A 48 5.62 6.33 -0.02
CA GLN A 48 4.92 5.54 0.98
C GLN A 48 4.87 6.29 2.34
N GLY A 49 3.68 6.31 2.94
CA GLY A 49 3.40 6.99 4.19
C GLY A 49 3.12 8.51 4.09
N ASP A 50 3.28 9.12 2.91
CA ASP A 50 2.78 10.48 2.68
C ASP A 50 1.27 10.56 2.91
N LEU A 51 0.79 11.73 3.32
CA LEU A 51 -0.62 11.95 3.61
C LEU A 51 -1.27 12.77 2.50
N ALA A 52 -2.53 12.47 2.21
CA ALA A 52 -3.32 13.21 1.26
C ALA A 52 -4.68 13.58 1.84
N LEU A 53 -5.11 14.82 1.59
CA LEU A 53 -6.50 15.23 1.75
C LEU A 53 -7.22 15.01 0.41
N LEU A 54 -8.45 14.50 0.47
CA LEU A 54 -9.25 14.27 -0.73
C LEU A 54 -10.24 15.40 -0.98
N TRP A 55 -10.01 16.16 -2.06
CA TRP A 55 -10.91 17.17 -2.60
C TRP A 55 -11.93 16.54 -3.55
N ARG A 56 -13.21 16.65 -3.22
CA ARG A 56 -14.33 16.27 -4.09
C ARG A 56 -14.76 17.46 -4.92
N THR A 57 -14.79 17.30 -6.24
CA THR A 57 -15.30 18.35 -7.14
C THR A 57 -16.82 18.53 -6.99
N SER A 58 -17.42 19.34 -7.87
CA SER A 58 -18.87 19.49 -7.95
C SER A 58 -19.57 18.13 -8.08
N PRO A 59 -20.68 17.87 -7.35
CA PRO A 59 -21.45 18.82 -6.54
C PRO A 59 -20.96 19.07 -5.11
N ARG A 60 -20.06 18.26 -4.55
CA ARG A 60 -19.70 18.34 -3.12
C ARG A 60 -18.82 19.55 -2.79
N ARG A 61 -17.79 19.82 -3.62
CA ARG A 61 -16.87 20.98 -3.50
C ARG A 61 -16.28 21.13 -2.09
N ASP A 62 -15.73 20.04 -1.56
CA ASP A 62 -15.20 19.99 -0.20
C ASP A 62 -14.02 19.02 -0.04
N ILE A 63 -13.31 19.14 1.08
CA ILE A 63 -12.33 18.17 1.57
C ILE A 63 -13.00 17.29 2.61
N ALA A 64 -13.11 15.99 2.33
CA ALA A 64 -13.90 15.06 3.14
C ALA A 64 -13.13 13.86 3.71
N TYR A 65 -11.90 13.61 3.26
CA TYR A 65 -11.14 12.42 3.67
C TYR A 65 -9.68 12.73 3.96
N LEU A 66 -9.12 11.97 4.90
CA LEU A 66 -7.69 11.78 5.10
C LEU A 66 -7.29 10.42 4.52
N MET A 67 -6.34 10.44 3.61
CA MET A 67 -5.76 9.26 2.95
C MET A 67 -4.27 9.18 3.27
N GLN A 68 -3.70 7.98 3.17
CA GLN A 68 -2.26 7.75 3.28
C GLN A 68 -1.79 6.89 2.10
N ALA A 69 -0.67 7.27 1.49
CA ALA A 69 -0.04 6.48 0.44
C ALA A 69 0.51 5.16 1.03
N LYS A 70 0.12 4.03 0.46
CA LYS A 70 0.59 2.68 0.83
C LYS A 70 1.84 2.28 0.03
N SER A 71 2.04 2.87 -1.14
CA SER A 71 3.22 2.67 -2.01
C SER A 71 3.90 3.99 -2.34
N ASP A 72 5.11 3.92 -2.89
CA ASP A 72 5.66 5.00 -3.71
C ASP A 72 4.83 5.14 -5.00
N ALA A 73 4.87 6.32 -5.64
CA ALA A 73 4.25 6.51 -6.95
C ALA A 73 4.88 5.60 -8.02
N TYR A 74 4.04 5.03 -8.88
CA TYR A 74 4.47 4.21 -10.01
C TYR A 74 3.76 4.64 -11.32
N PRO A 75 4.38 4.39 -12.49
CA PRO A 75 3.78 4.73 -13.77
C PRO A 75 2.50 3.92 -14.05
N ILE A 76 1.45 4.60 -14.49
CA ILE A 76 0.17 3.99 -14.89
C ILE A 76 -0.20 4.29 -16.34
N ALA A 77 0.59 5.08 -17.06
CA ALA A 77 0.28 5.53 -18.43
C ALA A 77 0.09 4.41 -19.45
N ALA A 78 0.57 3.19 -19.16
CA ALA A 78 0.35 2.01 -20.01
C ALA A 78 -1.06 1.41 -19.86
N GLN A 79 -1.80 1.74 -18.79
CA GLN A 79 -3.15 1.24 -18.56
C GLN A 79 -4.15 1.97 -19.48
N PRO A 80 -5.11 1.26 -20.11
CA PRO A 80 -6.02 1.87 -21.08
C PRO A 80 -6.79 3.10 -20.56
N GLU A 81 -7.33 3.01 -19.35
CA GLU A 81 -8.12 4.09 -18.74
C GLU A 81 -7.24 5.30 -18.37
N ALA A 82 -6.07 5.06 -17.78
CA ALA A 82 -5.11 6.10 -17.45
C ALA A 82 -4.59 6.80 -18.72
N ARG A 83 -4.30 6.04 -19.78
CA ARG A 83 -3.88 6.59 -21.08
C ARG A 83 -4.96 7.48 -21.68
N LYS A 84 -6.21 7.04 -21.68
CA LYS A 84 -7.36 7.80 -22.20
C LYS A 84 -7.53 9.15 -21.48
N ARG A 85 -7.22 9.19 -20.18
CA ARG A 85 -7.35 10.38 -19.33
C ARG A 85 -6.06 11.19 -19.17
N GLY A 86 -4.96 10.77 -19.81
CA GLY A 86 -3.66 11.43 -19.70
C GLY A 86 -3.02 11.33 -18.30
N TRP A 87 -3.37 10.32 -17.51
CA TRP A 87 -2.80 10.11 -16.19
C TRP A 87 -1.47 9.35 -16.26
N SER A 88 -0.45 9.88 -15.60
CA SER A 88 0.91 9.35 -15.68
C SER A 88 1.31 8.49 -14.48
N PHE A 89 0.87 8.87 -13.28
CA PHE A 89 1.30 8.24 -12.02
C PHE A 89 0.12 7.90 -11.11
N GLY A 90 0.22 6.75 -10.46
CA GLY A 90 -0.71 6.28 -9.43
C GLY A 90 0.05 5.75 -8.22
N CYS A 91 -0.63 5.64 -7.09
CA CYS A 91 -0.13 4.96 -5.90
C CYS A 91 -1.25 4.17 -5.22
N GLU A 92 -0.89 3.10 -4.54
CA GLU A 92 -1.79 2.43 -3.61
C GLU A 92 -2.07 3.33 -2.41
N TYR A 93 -3.25 3.21 -1.81
CA TYR A 93 -3.69 4.10 -0.75
C TYR A 93 -4.51 3.38 0.32
N ILE A 94 -4.68 4.04 1.46
CA ILE A 94 -5.61 3.64 2.51
C ILE A 94 -6.35 4.85 3.06
N ILE A 95 -7.66 4.71 3.24
CA ILE A 95 -8.49 5.73 3.88
C ILE A 95 -8.26 5.68 5.40
N ARG A 96 -7.78 6.77 5.98
CA ARG A 96 -7.52 6.89 7.42
C ARG A 96 -8.69 7.50 8.18
N ALA A 97 -9.41 8.42 7.54
CA ALA A 97 -10.61 9.01 8.10
C ALA A 97 -11.53 9.55 7.01
N LYS A 98 -12.83 9.49 7.29
CA LYS A 98 -13.87 10.30 6.68
C LYS A 98 -14.28 11.38 7.69
N PHE A 99 -14.39 12.62 7.24
CA PHE A 99 -14.82 13.74 8.07
C PHE A 99 -16.34 13.88 8.02
N GLU A 100 -16.99 13.87 9.18
CA GLU A 100 -18.44 14.08 9.28
C GLU A 100 -18.84 15.51 8.87
N ARG A 101 -17.96 16.48 9.11
CA ARG A 101 -18.11 17.87 8.71
C ARG A 101 -16.96 18.27 7.76
N PRO A 102 -17.09 17.99 6.45
CA PRO A 102 -16.10 18.35 5.43
C PRO A 102 -15.76 19.84 5.41
N LEU A 103 -14.58 20.17 4.90
CA LEU A 103 -14.13 21.55 4.72
C LEU A 103 -14.50 22.05 3.33
N THR A 104 -15.42 23.00 3.23
CA THR A 104 -16.01 23.43 1.96
C THR A 104 -15.13 24.41 1.19
N LEU A 105 -15.36 24.59 -0.12
CA LEU A 105 -14.66 25.60 -0.91
C LEU A 105 -14.78 27.02 -0.33
N ALA A 106 -15.96 27.36 0.17
CA ALA A 106 -16.23 28.69 0.72
C ALA A 106 -15.35 28.93 1.95
N GLU A 107 -15.23 27.94 2.83
CA GLU A 107 -14.35 28.01 4.01
C GLU A 107 -12.87 28.07 3.62
N LEU A 108 -12.45 27.31 2.60
CA LEU A 108 -11.08 27.36 2.09
C LEU A 108 -10.73 28.74 1.53
N ARG A 109 -11.65 29.37 0.79
CA ARG A 109 -11.45 30.72 0.22
C ARG A 109 -11.55 31.84 1.25
N ALA A 110 -12.30 31.63 2.32
CA ALA A 110 -12.41 32.59 3.42
C ALA A 110 -11.19 32.59 4.35
N GLU A 111 -10.26 31.64 4.19
CA GLU A 111 -9.09 31.48 5.05
C GLU A 111 -7.86 32.22 4.49
N PRO A 112 -7.40 33.33 5.11
CA PRO A 112 -6.30 34.13 4.58
C PRO A 112 -4.98 33.35 4.45
N TYR A 113 -4.74 32.40 5.35
CA TYR A 113 -3.54 31.57 5.35
C TYR A 113 -3.47 30.58 4.18
N LEU A 114 -4.54 30.45 3.36
CA LEU A 114 -4.57 29.59 2.19
C LEU A 114 -4.60 30.37 0.87
N GLU A 115 -4.70 31.70 0.90
CA GLU A 115 -4.90 32.55 -0.30
C GLU A 115 -3.81 32.33 -1.37
N GLU A 116 -2.55 32.26 -0.94
CA GLU A 116 -1.41 32.07 -1.84
C GLU A 116 -1.18 30.62 -2.28
N TRP A 117 -1.94 29.66 -1.72
CA TRP A 117 -1.76 28.26 -2.04
C TRP A 117 -2.12 28.01 -3.50
N SER A 118 -1.17 27.45 -4.27
CA SER A 118 -1.31 27.23 -5.72
C SER A 118 -2.54 26.41 -6.11
N ALA A 119 -3.00 25.52 -5.22
CA ALA A 119 -4.21 24.74 -5.44
C ALA A 119 -5.46 25.64 -5.52
N LEU A 120 -5.60 26.61 -4.60
CA LEU A 120 -6.75 27.53 -4.58
C LEU A 120 -6.66 28.55 -5.71
N ARG A 121 -5.48 29.12 -5.98
CA ARG A 121 -5.28 30.03 -7.13
C ARG A 121 -5.56 29.33 -8.46
N GLY A 122 -5.21 28.06 -8.58
CA GLY A 122 -5.50 27.21 -9.73
C GLY A 122 -6.92 26.64 -9.76
N ASN A 123 -7.83 27.10 -8.88
CA ASN A 123 -9.22 26.65 -8.79
C ASN A 123 -9.39 25.12 -8.70
N LEU A 124 -8.40 24.42 -8.14
CA LEU A 124 -8.42 22.98 -7.89
C LEU A 124 -8.67 22.15 -9.17
N GLN A 125 -8.22 22.64 -10.33
CA GLN A 125 -8.47 22.02 -11.64
C GLN A 125 -7.48 20.90 -12.03
N ARG A 126 -6.41 20.71 -11.26
CA ARG A 126 -5.43 19.63 -11.49
C ARG A 126 -5.79 18.40 -10.65
N SER A 127 -5.27 17.24 -11.03
CA SER A 127 -5.51 15.97 -10.31
C SER A 127 -4.83 15.92 -8.93
N VAL A 128 -3.71 16.62 -8.76
CA VAL A 128 -2.91 16.60 -7.53
C VAL A 128 -2.21 17.93 -7.31
N PHE A 129 -2.13 18.34 -6.04
CA PHE A 129 -1.36 19.49 -5.59
C PHE A 129 -0.49 19.12 -4.39
N ALA A 130 0.73 19.67 -4.32
CA ALA A 130 1.49 19.65 -3.09
C ALA A 130 0.85 20.61 -2.07
N ILE A 131 0.82 20.21 -0.80
CA ILE A 131 0.43 21.04 0.32
C ILE A 131 1.70 21.42 1.09
N PRO A 132 2.21 22.65 0.94
CA PRO A 132 3.25 23.19 1.82
C PRO A 132 2.87 23.07 3.30
N ASP A 133 3.84 22.86 4.19
CA ASP A 133 3.57 22.55 5.59
C ASP A 133 2.74 23.62 6.30
N ALA A 134 2.95 24.90 5.97
CA ALA A 134 2.18 26.00 6.53
C ALA A 134 0.67 25.86 6.22
N HIS A 135 0.33 25.48 4.98
CA HIS A 135 -1.05 25.24 4.58
C HIS A 135 -1.58 23.93 5.17
N TRP A 136 -0.75 22.89 5.27
CA TRP A 136 -1.12 21.63 5.92
C TRP A 136 -1.55 21.85 7.37
N ILE A 137 -0.69 22.50 8.16
CA ILE A 137 -0.96 22.82 9.57
C ILE A 137 -2.27 23.60 9.70
N ARG A 138 -2.53 24.54 8.76
CA ARG A 138 -3.76 25.32 8.78
C ARG A 138 -5.00 24.46 8.47
N LEU A 139 -4.94 23.65 7.41
CA LEU A 139 -6.03 22.76 7.00
C LEU A 139 -6.37 21.76 8.12
N VAL A 140 -5.35 21.14 8.73
CA VAL A 140 -5.54 20.21 9.86
C VAL A 140 -6.27 20.91 11.01
N ARG A 141 -5.83 22.11 11.43
CA ARG A 141 -6.50 22.88 12.49
C ARG A 141 -7.96 23.20 12.15
N MET A 142 -8.26 23.54 10.90
CA MET A 142 -9.63 23.81 10.46
C MET A 142 -10.49 22.53 10.53
N ILE A 143 -9.94 21.40 10.08
CA ILE A 143 -10.63 20.09 10.10
C ILE A 143 -10.88 19.63 11.53
N GLU A 144 -9.89 19.72 12.42
CA GLU A 144 -9.99 19.33 13.83
C GLU A 144 -11.04 20.16 14.58
N LYS A 145 -11.08 21.47 14.32
CA LYS A 145 -12.10 22.36 14.88
C LYS A 145 -13.52 21.93 14.47
N LYS A 146 -13.70 21.44 13.24
CA LYS A 146 -14.99 20.96 12.73
C LYS A 146 -15.32 19.53 13.17
N ASN A 147 -14.31 18.70 13.40
CA ASN A 147 -14.44 17.26 13.64
C ASN A 147 -13.68 16.88 14.92
N PRO A 148 -14.28 17.07 16.11
CA PRO A 148 -13.68 16.63 17.38
C PRO A 148 -13.39 15.13 17.34
N GLY A 149 -12.10 14.76 17.29
CA GLY A 149 -11.63 13.38 17.10
C GLY A 149 -10.76 13.17 15.85
N ALA A 150 -10.74 14.11 14.91
CA ALA A 150 -9.85 14.07 13.75
C ALA A 150 -8.37 14.16 14.14
N ALA A 151 -8.03 14.87 15.23
CA ALA A 151 -6.65 15.02 15.70
C ALA A 151 -5.95 13.67 15.90
N LYS A 152 -6.62 12.73 16.59
CA LYS A 152 -6.10 11.37 16.78
C LYS A 152 -5.90 10.63 15.45
N LYS A 153 -6.72 10.90 14.43
CA LYS A 153 -6.58 10.29 13.10
C LYS A 153 -5.35 10.81 12.37
N PHE A 154 -5.10 12.13 12.41
CA PHE A 154 -3.88 12.74 11.87
C PHE A 154 -2.63 12.24 12.61
N GLU A 155 -2.63 12.31 13.94
CA GLU A 155 -1.53 11.82 14.77
C GLU A 155 -1.26 10.33 14.50
N THR A 156 -2.29 9.50 14.39
CA THR A 156 -2.13 8.08 14.03
C THR A 156 -1.57 7.90 12.62
N ALA A 157 -1.99 8.73 11.66
CA ALA A 157 -1.50 8.63 10.28
C ALA A 157 -0.04 9.09 10.14
N GLU A 158 0.33 10.19 10.81
CA GLU A 158 1.70 10.73 10.88
C GLU A 158 2.64 9.82 11.69
N SER A 159 2.16 9.29 12.82
CA SER A 159 2.92 8.33 13.66
C SER A 159 3.00 6.93 13.05
N ARG A 160 2.11 6.56 12.11
CA ARG A 160 2.29 5.38 11.26
C ARG A 160 3.42 5.54 10.25
N ARG A 161 4.04 6.73 10.16
CA ARG A 161 5.39 6.91 9.60
C ARG A 161 6.53 6.75 10.62
N MET A 162 6.21 6.36 11.84
CA MET A 162 7.13 5.75 12.79
C MET A 162 6.66 4.34 13.18
N PRO A 163 6.97 3.34 12.36
CA PRO A 163 7.47 2.14 12.96
C PRO A 163 8.88 2.42 13.51
N ARG A 164 9.13 2.02 14.76
CA ARG A 164 10.44 1.48 15.13
C ARG A 164 10.87 0.50 14.03
N ARG A 165 11.72 0.91 13.09
CA ARG A 165 12.30 0.05 12.02
C ARG A 165 11.34 -1.03 11.48
N VAL A 166 10.26 -0.67 10.76
CA VAL A 166 9.56 -1.65 9.90
C VAL A 166 10.26 -1.61 8.55
N LEU A 167 10.80 -2.75 8.15
CA LEU A 167 11.43 -2.92 6.86
C LEU A 167 10.34 -2.96 5.78
N ARG A 168 10.54 -2.22 4.67
CA ARG A 168 9.68 -2.34 3.48
C ARG A 168 9.86 -3.72 2.86
N GLU A 169 8.85 -4.24 2.16
CA GLU A 169 8.92 -5.53 1.46
C GLU A 169 10.12 -5.59 0.51
N GLU A 170 10.39 -4.50 -0.22
CA GLU A 170 11.58 -4.37 -1.06
C GLU A 170 12.90 -4.51 -0.26
N GLN A 171 12.97 -4.01 0.98
CA GLN A 171 14.17 -4.13 1.81
C GLN A 171 14.36 -5.56 2.32
N ILE A 172 13.25 -6.23 2.67
CA ILE A 172 13.24 -7.64 3.06
C ILE A 172 13.65 -8.49 1.86
N GLU A 173 13.10 -8.22 0.69
CA GLU A 173 13.42 -8.89 -0.56
C GLU A 173 14.89 -8.72 -0.93
N ASN A 174 15.42 -7.49 -0.93
CA ASN A 174 16.83 -7.23 -1.20
C ASN A 174 17.73 -8.04 -0.27
N HIS A 175 17.44 -8.02 1.04
CA HIS A 175 18.23 -8.76 2.02
C HIS A 175 18.16 -10.27 1.81
N LEU A 176 16.97 -10.84 1.61
CA LEU A 176 16.82 -12.28 1.39
C LEU A 176 17.31 -12.73 0.02
N ALA A 177 17.31 -11.86 -0.99
CA ALA A 177 17.89 -12.14 -2.28
C ALA A 177 19.43 -12.20 -2.22
N GLU A 178 20.04 -11.42 -1.32
CA GLU A 178 21.48 -11.47 -1.05
C GLU A 178 21.86 -12.66 -0.17
N ASP A 179 21.05 -12.96 0.86
CA ASP A 179 21.28 -14.06 1.78
C ASP A 179 20.01 -14.87 2.08
N LEU A 180 19.95 -16.08 1.53
CA LEU A 180 18.91 -17.07 1.78
C LEU A 180 19.22 -18.00 2.97
N SER A 181 20.38 -17.85 3.63
CA SER A 181 20.78 -18.69 4.77
C SER A 181 19.76 -18.74 5.92
N PRO A 182 18.97 -17.69 6.21
CA PRO A 182 17.95 -17.76 7.26
C PRO A 182 16.89 -18.84 7.03
N PHE A 183 16.67 -19.30 5.79
CA PHE A 183 15.72 -20.39 5.51
C PHE A 183 16.22 -21.78 5.91
N ILE A 184 17.53 -21.96 6.16
CA ILE A 184 18.14 -23.25 6.51
C ILE A 184 17.58 -23.78 7.83
N ARG A 185 17.37 -22.90 8.82
CA ARG A 185 16.77 -23.28 10.12
C ARG A 185 15.32 -23.76 9.99
N HIS A 186 14.66 -23.42 8.89
CA HIS A 186 13.31 -23.85 8.53
C HIS A 186 13.33 -25.05 7.57
N GLY A 187 14.49 -25.71 7.39
CA GLY A 187 14.63 -26.93 6.61
C GLY A 187 14.85 -26.72 5.11
N HIS A 188 15.04 -25.48 4.66
CA HIS A 188 15.12 -25.14 3.24
C HIS A 188 16.53 -24.69 2.82
N HIS A 189 17.08 -25.35 1.80
CA HIS A 189 18.40 -25.02 1.25
C HIS A 189 18.21 -24.35 -0.11
N LEU A 190 17.82 -23.08 -0.07
CA LEU A 190 17.35 -22.33 -1.24
C LEU A 190 18.50 -21.77 -2.08
N GLU A 191 18.35 -21.87 -3.41
CA GLU A 191 19.09 -21.10 -4.39
C GLU A 191 18.15 -20.14 -5.12
N LEU A 192 18.50 -18.86 -5.20
CA LEU A 192 17.72 -17.88 -5.94
C LEU A 192 17.77 -18.17 -7.45
N ARG A 193 16.62 -18.19 -8.11
CA ARG A 193 16.47 -18.36 -9.56
C ARG A 193 15.89 -17.13 -10.24
N GLY A 194 15.11 -16.33 -9.52
CA GLY A 194 14.54 -15.10 -10.02
C GLY A 194 14.03 -14.22 -8.88
N ARG A 195 14.07 -12.92 -9.11
CA ARG A 195 13.48 -11.91 -8.24
C ARG A 195 12.37 -11.22 -9.00
N GLN A 196 11.30 -10.88 -8.30
CA GLN A 196 10.18 -10.14 -8.89
C GLN A 196 9.77 -10.75 -10.24
N THR A 197 9.61 -12.08 -10.25
CA THR A 197 9.39 -12.87 -11.47
C THR A 197 7.94 -12.70 -11.90
N VAL A 198 7.72 -12.09 -13.07
CA VAL A 198 6.39 -11.81 -13.59
C VAL A 198 5.69 -13.10 -14.00
N CYS A 199 4.49 -13.32 -13.48
CA CYS A 199 3.64 -14.47 -13.83
C CYS A 199 2.76 -14.14 -15.04
N SER A 200 3.34 -14.14 -16.24
CA SER A 200 2.63 -13.84 -17.48
C SER A 200 1.36 -14.69 -17.62
N GLY A 201 0.22 -14.03 -17.87
CA GLY A 201 -1.10 -14.66 -18.03
C GLY A 201 -1.88 -14.95 -16.73
N ASN A 202 -1.23 -14.97 -15.56
CA ASN A 202 -1.92 -15.14 -14.26
C ASN A 202 -2.00 -13.83 -13.45
N GLY A 203 -1.27 -12.79 -13.86
CA GLY A 203 -1.16 -11.54 -13.09
C GLY A 203 -0.24 -11.68 -11.88
N GLY A 204 0.28 -10.54 -11.42
CA GLY A 204 1.19 -10.48 -10.27
C GLY A 204 2.61 -10.96 -10.55
N ARG A 205 3.40 -11.03 -9.48
CA ARG A 205 4.85 -11.15 -9.53
C ARG A 205 5.33 -11.89 -8.28
N ILE A 206 6.14 -12.92 -8.47
CA ILE A 206 6.75 -13.69 -7.38
C ILE A 206 7.91 -12.89 -6.82
N ASP A 207 7.91 -12.63 -5.51
CA ASP A 207 9.01 -11.87 -4.88
C ASP A 207 10.35 -12.58 -5.04
N LEU A 208 10.44 -13.84 -4.58
CA LEU A 208 11.61 -14.68 -4.79
C LEU A 208 11.19 -16.05 -5.34
N LEU A 209 11.69 -16.36 -6.53
CA LEU A 209 11.63 -17.70 -7.10
C LEU A 209 12.93 -18.42 -6.77
N CYS A 210 12.83 -19.49 -5.98
CA CYS A 210 13.98 -20.26 -5.51
C CYS A 210 13.90 -21.72 -5.96
N TYR A 211 15.02 -22.42 -5.86
CA TYR A 211 15.11 -23.86 -5.98
C TYR A 211 15.72 -24.44 -4.70
N ASP A 212 15.01 -25.33 -4.03
CA ASP A 212 15.50 -25.99 -2.83
C ASP A 212 16.32 -27.23 -3.21
N LYS A 213 17.63 -27.18 -2.93
CA LYS A 213 18.55 -28.27 -3.24
C LYS A 213 18.28 -29.53 -2.44
N ARG A 214 17.66 -29.45 -1.26
CA ARG A 214 17.38 -30.63 -0.43
C ARG A 214 16.15 -31.38 -0.92
N SER A 215 15.05 -30.66 -1.12
CA SER A 215 13.80 -31.26 -1.59
C SER A 215 13.74 -31.46 -3.11
N GLN A 216 14.66 -30.82 -3.86
CA GLN A 216 14.73 -30.80 -5.33
C GLN A 216 13.43 -30.26 -5.94
N ARG A 217 12.90 -29.16 -5.36
CA ARG A 217 11.64 -28.50 -5.72
C ARG A 217 11.85 -27.01 -5.95
N PHE A 218 11.05 -26.44 -6.84
CA PHE A 218 10.88 -24.99 -6.85
C PHE A 218 10.15 -24.54 -5.59
N VAL A 219 10.64 -23.45 -5.01
CA VAL A 219 10.08 -22.79 -3.83
C VAL A 219 9.76 -21.36 -4.21
N ILE A 220 8.51 -20.97 -4.03
CA ILE A 220 8.02 -19.62 -4.25
C ILE A 220 7.98 -18.94 -2.89
N VAL A 221 8.64 -17.80 -2.73
CA VAL A 221 8.54 -17.00 -1.51
C VAL A 221 7.71 -15.75 -1.80
N GLU A 222 6.64 -15.56 -1.04
CA GLU A 222 5.82 -14.34 -1.01
C GLU A 222 6.12 -13.60 0.29
N LEU A 223 6.46 -12.31 0.18
CA LEU A 223 6.81 -11.45 1.30
C LEU A 223 5.63 -10.54 1.62
N LYS A 224 5.32 -10.41 2.92
CA LYS A 224 4.42 -9.39 3.43
C LYS A 224 5.05 -8.68 4.62
N ASN A 225 5.09 -7.36 4.60
CA ASN A 225 5.52 -6.59 5.79
C ASN A 225 4.40 -6.38 6.81
N VAL A 226 3.21 -6.93 6.55
CA VAL A 226 2.03 -6.97 7.42
C VAL A 226 1.67 -8.43 7.73
N ARG A 227 0.51 -8.68 8.37
CA ARG A 227 0.01 -10.04 8.59
C ARG A 227 -0.42 -10.68 7.26
N ALA A 228 -0.11 -11.97 7.08
CA ALA A 228 -0.64 -12.77 5.98
C ALA A 228 -2.15 -12.98 6.14
N SER A 229 -2.91 -12.83 5.05
CA SER A 229 -4.36 -12.99 5.02
C SER A 229 -4.81 -14.03 4.01
N ARG A 230 -6.12 -14.35 3.98
CA ARG A 230 -6.70 -15.23 2.95
C ARG A 230 -6.30 -14.85 1.52
N ASN A 231 -6.16 -13.56 1.21
CA ASN A 231 -5.72 -13.10 -0.10
C ASN A 231 -4.26 -13.48 -0.37
N THR A 232 -3.38 -13.35 0.63
CA THR A 232 -1.98 -13.82 0.55
C THR A 232 -1.93 -15.31 0.24
N PHE A 233 -2.80 -16.12 0.85
CA PHE A 233 -2.90 -17.54 0.55
C PHE A 233 -3.34 -17.83 -0.89
N GLY A 234 -4.34 -17.08 -1.41
CA GLY A 234 -4.77 -17.19 -2.81
C GLY A 234 -3.67 -16.80 -3.80
N GLN A 235 -2.90 -15.77 -3.47
CA GLN A 235 -1.79 -15.27 -4.27
C GLN A 235 -0.66 -16.31 -4.37
N ILE A 236 -0.13 -16.80 -3.24
CA ILE A 236 0.92 -17.82 -3.25
C ILE A 236 0.43 -19.11 -3.93
N SER A 237 -0.83 -19.51 -3.74
CA SER A 237 -1.44 -20.65 -4.41
C SER A 237 -1.41 -20.50 -5.94
N SER A 238 -1.72 -19.30 -6.43
CA SER A 238 -1.73 -18.97 -7.86
C SER A 238 -0.32 -19.03 -8.44
N TYR A 239 0.69 -18.57 -7.70
CA TYR A 239 2.09 -18.62 -8.11
C TYR A 239 2.66 -20.03 -8.12
N VAL A 240 2.35 -20.85 -7.11
CA VAL A 240 2.68 -22.28 -7.10
C VAL A 240 2.11 -22.97 -8.34
N GLY A 241 0.86 -22.69 -8.68
CA GLY A 241 0.20 -23.21 -9.88
C GLY A 241 0.86 -22.74 -11.18
N TRP A 242 1.23 -21.46 -11.26
CA TRP A 242 1.91 -20.89 -12.43
C TRP A 242 3.28 -21.53 -12.65
N VAL A 243 4.11 -21.64 -11.60
CA VAL A 243 5.44 -22.28 -11.68
C VAL A 243 5.31 -23.75 -12.07
N ALA A 244 4.32 -24.46 -11.52
CA ALA A 244 4.08 -25.86 -11.86
C ALA A 244 3.80 -26.06 -13.37
N LYS A 245 3.07 -25.13 -13.98
CA LYS A 245 2.74 -25.15 -15.42
C LYS A 245 3.90 -24.73 -16.30
N ASN A 246 4.65 -23.70 -15.92
CA ASN A 246 5.59 -23.02 -16.82
C ASN A 246 7.05 -23.48 -16.68
N MET A 247 7.47 -23.99 -15.51
CA MET A 247 8.89 -24.28 -15.23
C MET A 247 9.27 -25.76 -15.43
N LYS A 248 8.40 -26.57 -16.05
CA LYS A 248 8.59 -28.04 -16.26
C LYS A 248 9.12 -28.75 -15.00
N ALA A 249 8.61 -28.36 -13.84
CA ALA A 249 9.11 -28.82 -12.55
C ALA A 249 8.89 -30.34 -12.39
N ARG A 250 9.97 -31.12 -12.17
CA ARG A 250 9.88 -32.58 -11.95
C ARG A 250 9.08 -32.94 -10.70
N LYS A 251 9.08 -32.06 -9.70
CA LYS A 251 8.34 -32.19 -8.45
C LYS A 251 7.43 -30.99 -8.28
N ARG A 252 6.25 -31.19 -7.69
CA ARG A 252 5.30 -30.11 -7.40
C ARG A 252 5.99 -28.99 -6.61
N PRO A 253 5.96 -27.73 -7.09
CA PRO A 253 6.48 -26.58 -6.36
C PRO A 253 5.74 -26.38 -5.03
N VAL A 254 6.38 -25.66 -4.11
CA VAL A 254 5.79 -25.28 -2.82
C VAL A 254 5.89 -23.77 -2.60
N GLY A 255 4.95 -23.23 -1.84
CA GLY A 255 4.93 -21.82 -1.45
C GLY A 255 5.42 -21.64 -0.02
N ILE A 256 6.12 -20.54 0.23
CA ILE A 256 6.46 -20.03 1.56
C ILE A 256 5.94 -18.61 1.62
N VAL A 257 5.12 -18.31 2.62
CA VAL A 257 4.70 -16.95 2.95
C VAL A 257 5.52 -16.48 4.14
N VAL A 258 6.22 -15.36 3.97
CA VAL A 258 6.99 -14.72 5.05
C VAL A 258 6.27 -13.42 5.43
N ALA A 259 5.74 -13.35 6.66
CA ALA A 259 4.95 -12.19 7.08
C ALA A 259 5.07 -11.85 8.57
N GLN A 260 4.55 -10.68 8.99
CA GLN A 260 4.48 -10.28 10.41
C GLN A 260 3.30 -10.96 11.14
N GLY A 261 3.32 -12.29 11.17
CA GLY A 261 2.21 -13.12 11.63
C GLY A 261 1.19 -13.44 10.53
N ALA A 262 0.18 -14.23 10.87
CA ALA A 262 -0.91 -14.61 9.99
C ALA A 262 -2.26 -14.39 10.70
N ASP A 263 -3.30 -14.06 9.95
CA ASP A 263 -4.66 -14.05 10.47
C ASP A 263 -5.25 -15.47 10.58
N PRO A 264 -6.33 -15.68 11.35
CA PRO A 264 -6.95 -17.00 11.48
C PRO A 264 -7.40 -17.61 10.14
N ALA A 265 -7.85 -16.79 9.19
CA ALA A 265 -8.33 -17.27 7.90
C ALA A 265 -7.18 -17.83 7.03
N PHE A 266 -5.99 -17.24 7.11
CA PHE A 266 -4.78 -17.77 6.51
C PHE A 266 -4.36 -19.07 7.19
N GLN A 267 -4.32 -19.10 8.52
CA GLN A 267 -3.94 -20.28 9.29
C GLN A 267 -4.86 -21.47 9.01
N ASP A 268 -6.17 -21.24 8.95
CA ASP A 268 -7.16 -22.24 8.56
C ASP A 268 -6.86 -22.77 7.16
N ALA A 269 -6.63 -21.90 6.18
CA ALA A 269 -6.32 -22.29 4.81
C ALA A 269 -4.99 -23.06 4.69
N GLU A 270 -3.95 -22.60 5.37
CA GLU A 270 -2.64 -23.26 5.44
C GLU A 270 -2.77 -24.67 6.00
N SER A 271 -3.54 -24.87 7.06
CA SER A 271 -3.72 -26.18 7.69
C SER A 271 -4.30 -27.25 6.76
N THR A 272 -5.00 -26.85 5.69
CA THR A 272 -5.60 -27.77 4.71
C THR A 272 -4.60 -28.35 3.70
N THR A 273 -3.37 -27.84 3.64
CA THR A 273 -2.39 -28.23 2.61
C THR A 273 -0.97 -28.31 3.15
N ARG A 274 -0.18 -29.22 2.58
CA ARG A 274 1.28 -29.26 2.80
C ARG A 274 2.06 -28.50 1.73
N GLY A 275 1.36 -27.87 0.78
CA GLY A 275 1.96 -27.19 -0.37
C GLY A 275 2.34 -25.74 -0.11
N ILE A 276 1.88 -25.15 0.99
CA ILE A 276 2.15 -23.77 1.41
C ILE A 276 2.57 -23.81 2.88
N GLN A 277 3.58 -23.03 3.23
CA GLN A 277 4.10 -22.91 4.58
C GLN A 277 4.18 -21.44 4.98
N PHE A 278 4.01 -21.17 6.26
CA PHE A 278 4.20 -19.86 6.86
C PHE A 278 5.51 -19.80 7.64
N ILE A 279 6.23 -18.68 7.51
CA ILE A 279 7.36 -18.32 8.36
C ILE A 279 7.14 -16.90 8.87
N ASP A 280 7.24 -16.70 10.19
CA ASP A 280 7.19 -15.35 10.74
C ASP A 280 8.47 -14.60 10.35
N LEU A 281 8.30 -13.37 9.86
CA LEU A 281 9.39 -12.51 9.43
C LEU A 281 10.50 -12.38 10.50
N LYS A 282 10.13 -12.38 11.79
CA LYS A 282 11.11 -12.32 12.89
C LYS A 282 12.01 -13.54 12.99
N ASP A 283 11.53 -14.71 12.54
CA ASP A 283 12.27 -15.97 12.60
C ASP A 283 13.38 -16.03 11.55
N LEU A 284 13.25 -15.22 10.49
CA LEU A 284 14.33 -14.97 9.51
C LEU A 284 15.31 -13.88 9.96
N GLY A 285 15.24 -13.41 11.20
CA GLY A 285 16.18 -12.44 11.77
C GLY A 285 15.76 -10.98 11.65
N PHE A 286 14.62 -10.69 11.02
CA PHE A 286 14.09 -9.34 10.90
C PHE A 286 13.30 -8.94 12.15
N LYS A 287 14.00 -8.33 13.12
CA LYS A 287 13.37 -7.85 14.36
C LYS A 287 12.77 -6.46 14.17
N GLN A 288 11.57 -6.25 14.73
CA GLN A 288 11.07 -4.89 15.00
C GLN A 288 11.98 -4.21 16.03
N GLY A 289 12.64 -3.13 15.64
CA GLY A 289 13.28 -2.21 16.58
C GLY A 289 14.67 -2.56 17.15
N SER A 290 15.39 -3.58 16.67
CA SER A 290 16.81 -3.74 17.07
C SER A 290 17.74 -2.91 16.19
N ARG A 291 18.63 -2.13 16.80
CA ARG A 291 19.82 -1.55 16.15
C ARG A 291 20.59 -2.68 15.44
N MET A 292 20.91 -2.47 14.16
CA MET A 292 22.02 -3.18 13.56
C MET A 292 23.25 -2.51 14.17
N ALA A 293 24.10 -3.31 14.81
CA ALA A 293 25.41 -2.87 15.26
C ALA A 293 26.20 -2.31 14.06
N PRO A 294 27.10 -1.34 14.30
CA PRO A 294 27.88 -0.70 13.24
C PRO A 294 28.71 -1.69 12.42
#